data_AF-A0A952Q2P3-F1
#
_entry.id   AF-A0A952Q2P3-F1
#
_cell.length_a   1.000
_cell.length_b   1.000
_cell.length_c   1.000
_cell.angle_alpha   90.00
_cell.angle_beta   90.00
_cell.angle_gamma   90.00
#
_symmetry.space_group_name_H-M   'P 1'
#
loop_
_entity.id
_entity.type
_entity.pdbx_description
1 polymer ?
#
loop_
_entity_poly.entity_id
_entity_poly.type
_entity_poly.pdbx_seq_one_letter_code
_entity_poly.pdbx_strand_id
1 'polypeptide(L)'
;MAVDHPSFIQPDENTTIWHYMDFTKYVSLLEKNALFFSTVSVLRKMDEHEGTYNEATIAASKENSLSVHSIGSELLRTFGKFLTINCWHMNEIESVAMWEVYLKNNPGIAIQSTFNYLKSSFSNDYDVNIGKVHYLSEEDPIPEPAGFNGLNAVLWKRKSYQYETELRAVMIAPLEQLYKYNGLYIPVNLNHLIQKVVISPKAPRWYSELVLSISERYGFHDKVTPSRLDTDPRIIDQNELSISVTCPSCNVKQEVFVEPFVVKDAPNNARIIYSADRFTVRCQNCEKYLTFALNSPFNKLAQAPSE
;
A
#
# COMPACT_ATOMS: atom_id res chain seq x y z
N MET A 1 5.57 -18.87 -2.44
CA MET A 1 6.78 -18.39 -1.76
C MET A 1 7.42 -17.33 -2.64
N ALA A 2 8.15 -16.38 -2.08
CA ALA A 2 8.97 -15.51 -2.92
C ALA A 2 10.17 -16.30 -3.47
N VAL A 3 10.39 -16.27 -4.78
CA VAL A 3 11.47 -17.00 -5.45
C VAL A 3 12.56 -16.02 -5.90
N ASP A 4 13.82 -16.43 -5.76
CA ASP A 4 14.96 -15.65 -6.25
C ASP A 4 15.16 -15.92 -7.75
N HIS A 5 15.18 -14.85 -8.54
CA HIS A 5 15.43 -14.92 -9.98
C HIS A 5 16.46 -13.86 -10.37
N PRO A 6 17.46 -14.15 -11.23
CA PRO A 6 18.57 -13.23 -11.52
C PRO A 6 18.17 -11.83 -12.01
N SER A 7 17.05 -11.74 -12.74
CA SER A 7 16.49 -10.45 -13.19
C SER A 7 15.82 -9.62 -12.08
N PHE A 8 15.41 -10.24 -10.97
CA PHE A 8 14.66 -9.58 -9.91
C PHE A 8 15.62 -9.11 -8.82
N ILE A 9 16.19 -7.93 -9.04
CA ILE A 9 17.04 -7.29 -8.04
C ILE A 9 16.18 -6.87 -6.85
N GLN A 10 16.40 -7.49 -5.70
CA GLN A 10 15.65 -7.23 -4.47
C GLN A 10 16.22 -5.99 -3.73
N PRO A 11 15.38 -5.23 -3.01
CA PRO A 11 15.84 -4.21 -2.08
C PRO A 11 16.30 -4.84 -0.76
N ASP A 12 16.81 -4.02 0.16
CA ASP A 12 17.11 -4.47 1.52
C ASP A 12 15.82 -4.92 2.23
N GLU A 13 15.91 -5.94 3.08
CA GLU A 13 14.77 -6.57 3.78
C GLU A 13 13.91 -5.56 4.56
N ASN A 14 14.52 -4.49 5.10
CA ASN A 14 13.85 -3.45 5.87
C ASN A 14 13.34 -2.26 5.05
N THR A 15 13.47 -2.31 3.72
CA THR A 15 13.01 -1.21 2.85
C THR A 15 11.51 -1.00 3.00
N THR A 16 11.12 0.22 3.41
CA THR A 16 9.71 0.61 3.54
C THR A 16 9.05 0.71 2.17
N ILE A 17 7.84 0.15 2.07
CA ILE A 17 7.06 0.11 0.84
C ILE A 17 5.61 0.50 1.10
N TRP A 18 4.98 1.08 0.08
CA TRP A 18 3.63 1.63 0.14
C TRP A 18 2.76 1.10 -0.99
N HIS A 19 1.54 0.69 -0.67
CA HIS A 19 0.53 0.30 -1.65
C HIS A 19 -0.69 1.21 -1.56
N TYR A 20 -0.78 2.15 -2.51
CA TYR A 20 -1.84 3.15 -2.59
C TYR A 20 -3.08 2.58 -3.31
N MET A 21 -4.26 2.75 -2.72
CA MET A 21 -5.50 2.19 -3.25
C MET A 21 -6.74 2.96 -2.81
N ASP A 22 -7.82 2.80 -3.58
CA ASP A 22 -9.14 3.28 -3.17
C ASP A 22 -9.77 2.36 -2.11
N PHE A 23 -10.85 2.83 -1.49
CA PHE A 23 -11.60 2.09 -0.48
C PHE A 23 -12.05 0.71 -0.94
N THR A 24 -12.52 0.58 -2.19
CA THR A 24 -13.09 -0.69 -2.69
C THR A 24 -12.02 -1.77 -2.82
N LYS A 25 -10.80 -1.39 -3.24
CA LYS A 25 -9.64 -2.28 -3.27
C LYS A 25 -9.19 -2.68 -1.88
N TYR A 26 -9.21 -1.76 -0.92
CA TYR A 26 -8.90 -2.06 0.48
C TYR A 26 -9.88 -3.08 1.08
N VAL A 27 -11.18 -2.88 0.88
CA VAL A 27 -12.19 -3.87 1.28
C VAL A 27 -11.96 -5.22 0.60
N SER A 28 -11.69 -5.21 -0.71
CA SER A 28 -11.42 -6.45 -1.46
C SER A 28 -10.21 -7.23 -0.89
N LEU A 29 -9.13 -6.53 -0.52
CA LEU A 29 -7.95 -7.11 0.12
C LEU A 29 -8.33 -7.79 1.44
N LEU A 30 -9.05 -7.09 2.31
CA LEU A 30 -9.47 -7.57 3.63
C LEU A 30 -10.40 -8.79 3.53
N GLU A 31 -11.44 -8.70 2.69
CA GLU A 31 -12.43 -9.77 2.48
C GLU A 31 -11.78 -11.04 1.93
N LYS A 32 -10.80 -10.89 1.03
CA LYS A 32 -10.18 -12.03 0.33
C LYS A 32 -8.91 -12.55 0.99
N ASN A 33 -8.33 -11.82 1.93
CA ASN A 33 -6.99 -12.07 2.45
C ASN A 33 -5.98 -12.30 1.30
N ALA A 34 -6.05 -11.48 0.27
CA ALA A 34 -5.32 -11.69 -0.97
C ALA A 34 -5.01 -10.38 -1.70
N LEU A 35 -3.79 -10.27 -2.23
CA LEU A 35 -3.41 -9.18 -3.13
C LEU A 35 -3.90 -9.47 -4.54
N PHE A 36 -4.44 -8.45 -5.22
CA PHE A 36 -4.80 -8.57 -6.63
C PHE A 36 -3.60 -8.27 -7.51
N PHE A 37 -3.25 -9.22 -8.38
CA PHE A 37 -2.21 -9.09 -9.39
C PHE A 37 -2.87 -8.84 -10.74
N SER A 38 -2.65 -7.66 -11.31
CA SER A 38 -3.22 -7.27 -12.61
C SER A 38 -2.40 -7.85 -13.75
N THR A 39 -3.04 -8.27 -14.84
CA THR A 39 -2.28 -8.65 -16.04
C THR A 39 -1.57 -7.43 -16.65
N VAL A 40 -0.47 -7.63 -17.36
CA VAL A 40 0.20 -6.55 -18.12
C VAL A 40 -0.77 -5.88 -19.09
N SER A 41 -1.72 -6.64 -19.64
CA SER A 41 -2.78 -6.11 -20.52
C SER A 41 -3.66 -5.05 -19.84
N VAL A 42 -3.84 -5.10 -18.52
CA VAL A 42 -4.53 -4.05 -17.75
C VAL A 42 -3.63 -2.83 -17.57
N LEU A 43 -2.38 -3.05 -17.20
CA LEU A 43 -1.44 -1.96 -16.99
C LEU A 43 -1.20 -1.15 -18.27
N ARG A 44 -1.25 -1.81 -19.44
CA ARG A 44 -1.18 -1.16 -20.76
C ARG A 44 -2.29 -0.16 -21.05
N LYS A 45 -3.39 -0.20 -20.31
CA LYS A 45 -4.45 0.81 -20.41
C LYS A 45 -4.07 2.13 -19.73
N MET A 46 -3.07 2.10 -18.85
CA MET A 46 -2.55 3.27 -18.14
C MET A 46 -1.24 3.77 -18.78
N ASP A 47 -0.36 2.85 -19.19
CA ASP A 47 0.83 3.15 -19.99
C ASP A 47 0.93 2.15 -21.16
N GLU A 48 0.68 2.62 -22.38
CA GLU A 48 0.71 1.79 -23.60
C GLU A 48 2.02 1.00 -23.79
N HIS A 49 3.14 1.51 -23.26
CA HIS A 49 4.45 0.90 -23.39
C HIS A 49 4.77 -0.12 -22.28
N GLU A 50 3.86 -0.33 -21.32
CA GLU A 50 4.09 -1.26 -20.22
C GLU A 50 4.32 -2.70 -20.70
N GLY A 51 5.41 -3.33 -20.26
CA GLY A 51 5.74 -4.71 -20.67
C GLY A 51 6.12 -4.84 -22.15
N THR A 52 6.73 -3.80 -22.74
CA THR A 52 7.22 -3.81 -24.13
C THR A 52 8.74 -3.61 -24.18
N TYR A 53 9.36 -3.98 -25.30
CA TYR A 53 10.77 -3.71 -25.56
C TYR A 53 10.92 -2.45 -26.41
N ASN A 54 11.87 -1.58 -26.06
CA ASN A 54 12.19 -0.40 -26.86
C ASN A 54 12.94 -0.80 -28.15
N GLU A 55 13.02 0.14 -29.10
CA GLU A 55 13.67 -0.07 -30.39
C GLU A 55 15.15 -0.43 -30.25
N ALA A 56 15.85 0.17 -29.29
CA ALA A 56 17.25 -0.14 -28.99
C ALA A 56 17.43 -1.62 -28.61
N THR A 57 16.54 -2.18 -27.78
CA THR A 57 16.58 -3.61 -27.43
C THR A 57 16.28 -4.49 -28.64
N ILE A 58 15.29 -4.11 -29.45
CA ILE A 58 14.94 -4.84 -30.66
C ILE A 58 16.11 -4.86 -31.63
N ALA A 59 16.79 -3.73 -31.83
CA ALA A 59 17.98 -3.61 -32.68
C ALA A 59 19.14 -4.47 -32.17
N ALA A 60 19.48 -4.36 -30.88
CA ALA A 60 20.54 -5.16 -30.26
C ALA A 60 20.27 -6.68 -30.32
N SER A 61 18.99 -7.08 -30.27
CA SER A 61 18.61 -8.50 -30.38
C SER A 61 18.81 -9.08 -31.79
N LYS A 62 18.69 -8.26 -32.84
CA LYS A 62 18.88 -8.68 -34.24
C LYS A 62 20.33 -9.05 -34.52
N GLU A 63 21.28 -8.35 -33.91
CA GLU A 63 22.72 -8.59 -34.10
C GLU A 63 23.22 -9.84 -33.37
N ASN A 64 22.61 -10.17 -32.22
CA ASN A 64 23.08 -11.26 -31.36
C ASN A 64 22.42 -12.64 -31.61
N SER A 65 21.61 -12.80 -32.67
CA SER A 65 20.85 -14.04 -32.95
C SER A 65 20.00 -14.54 -31.76
N LEU A 66 19.69 -13.66 -30.79
CA LEU A 66 19.00 -13.97 -29.56
C LEU A 66 17.50 -13.61 -29.69
N SER A 67 16.71 -14.69 -29.67
CA SER A 67 15.26 -14.90 -29.49
C SER A 67 14.23 -13.74 -29.46
N VAL A 68 14.48 -12.52 -28.99
CA VAL A 68 13.45 -11.45 -28.87
C VAL A 68 12.85 -11.10 -30.24
N HIS A 69 13.69 -10.95 -31.26
CA HIS A 69 13.23 -10.69 -32.63
C HIS A 69 12.43 -11.87 -33.21
N SER A 70 12.84 -13.11 -32.93
CA SER A 70 12.16 -14.32 -33.43
C SER A 70 10.83 -14.62 -32.73
N ILE A 71 10.66 -14.13 -31.51
CA ILE A 71 9.45 -14.31 -30.70
C ILE A 71 8.30 -13.44 -31.25
N GLY A 72 8.62 -12.28 -31.84
CA GLY A 72 7.62 -11.38 -32.42
C GLY A 72 6.81 -10.62 -31.35
N SER A 73 6.40 -9.39 -31.67
CA SER A 73 5.60 -8.53 -30.78
C SER A 73 4.29 -9.19 -30.33
N GLU A 74 3.75 -10.10 -31.14
CA GLU A 74 2.52 -10.84 -30.87
C GLU A 74 2.67 -11.91 -29.78
N LEU A 75 3.81 -12.62 -29.74
CA LEU A 75 4.06 -13.64 -28.70
C LEU A 75 4.42 -12.97 -27.37
N LEU A 76 5.10 -11.82 -27.40
CA LEU A 76 5.28 -10.95 -26.22
C LEU A 76 3.95 -10.42 -25.69
N ARG A 77 3.06 -9.96 -26.59
CA ARG A 77 1.71 -9.52 -26.23
C ARG A 77 0.88 -10.67 -25.66
N THR A 78 1.08 -11.88 -26.15
CA THR A 78 0.43 -13.09 -25.63
C THR A 78 1.00 -13.49 -24.28
N PHE A 79 2.33 -13.46 -24.10
CA PHE A 79 3.00 -13.73 -22.84
C PHE A 79 2.57 -12.75 -21.74
N GLY A 80 2.40 -11.47 -22.07
CA GLY A 80 1.87 -10.45 -21.16
C GLY A 80 0.44 -10.70 -20.67
N LYS A 81 -0.33 -11.61 -21.28
CA LYS A 81 -1.62 -12.04 -20.74
C LYS A 81 -1.46 -12.97 -19.54
N PHE A 82 -0.33 -13.68 -19.46
CA PHE A 82 0.00 -14.60 -18.38
C PHE A 82 0.80 -13.95 -17.25
N LEU A 83 1.50 -12.86 -17.56
CA LEU A 83 2.21 -12.08 -16.55
C LEU A 83 1.22 -11.24 -15.74
N THR A 84 1.19 -11.52 -14.45
CA THR A 84 0.38 -10.81 -13.46
C THR A 84 1.29 -10.10 -12.47
N ILE A 85 0.93 -8.86 -12.13
CA ILE A 85 1.81 -7.93 -11.42
C ILE A 85 1.04 -7.22 -10.30
N ASN A 86 1.67 -7.12 -9.13
CA ASN A 86 1.25 -6.26 -8.03
C ASN A 86 2.39 -5.28 -7.68
N CYS A 87 2.07 -3.99 -7.60
CA CYS A 87 3.06 -2.91 -7.57
C CYS A 87 3.04 -2.17 -6.23
N TRP A 88 4.22 -1.90 -5.70
CA TRP A 88 4.46 -1.13 -4.48
C TRP A 88 5.42 0.02 -4.77
N HIS A 89 5.31 1.10 -3.99
CA HIS A 89 6.22 2.26 -4.06
C HIS A 89 7.24 2.17 -2.93
N MET A 90 8.53 2.12 -3.26
CA MET A 90 9.59 2.15 -2.24
C MET A 90 9.83 3.59 -1.80
N ASN A 91 9.58 3.88 -0.53
CA ASN A 91 9.90 5.18 0.07
C ASN A 91 9.85 5.10 1.60
N GLU A 92 10.68 5.88 2.29
CA GLU A 92 10.69 5.92 3.77
C GLU A 92 9.39 6.55 4.32
N ILE A 93 8.88 7.56 3.62
CA ILE A 93 7.67 8.30 3.98
C ILE A 93 6.62 8.21 2.88
N GLU A 94 5.39 8.63 3.18
CA GLU A 94 4.34 8.70 2.15
C GLU A 94 4.67 9.74 1.07
N SER A 95 4.26 9.47 -0.17
CA SER A 95 4.49 10.33 -1.33
C SER A 95 3.22 11.09 -1.74
N VAL A 96 3.31 12.42 -1.76
CA VAL A 96 2.25 13.32 -2.25
C VAL A 96 1.87 12.96 -3.70
N ALA A 97 2.86 12.73 -4.56
CA ALA A 97 2.64 12.41 -5.96
C ALA A 97 1.89 11.07 -6.13
N MET A 98 2.21 10.06 -5.31
CA MET A 98 1.56 8.75 -5.43
C MET A 98 0.09 8.79 -5.00
N TRP A 99 -0.25 9.61 -4.00
CA TRP A 99 -1.65 9.88 -3.66
C TRP A 99 -2.43 10.43 -4.85
N GLU A 100 -1.87 11.39 -5.58
CA GLU A 100 -2.52 12.00 -6.75
C GLU A 100 -2.64 11.01 -7.93
N VAL A 101 -1.56 10.31 -8.27
CA VAL A 101 -1.52 9.37 -9.40
C VAL A 101 -2.52 8.22 -9.22
N TYR A 102 -2.60 7.63 -8.03
CA TYR A 102 -3.46 6.45 -7.80
C TYR A 102 -4.92 6.80 -7.53
N LEU A 103 -5.19 7.95 -6.92
CA LEU A 103 -6.55 8.29 -6.45
C LEU A 103 -7.23 9.41 -7.23
N LYS A 104 -6.49 10.15 -8.07
CA LYS A 104 -7.02 11.24 -8.91
C LYS A 104 -7.86 12.24 -8.10
N ASN A 105 -7.31 12.70 -6.98
CA ASN A 105 -7.95 13.60 -6.01
C ASN A 105 -9.14 13.03 -5.21
N ASN A 106 -9.41 11.72 -5.29
CA ASN A 106 -10.35 11.08 -4.39
C ASN A 106 -9.67 10.69 -3.06
N PRO A 107 -10.42 10.60 -1.96
CA PRO A 107 -9.92 9.97 -0.74
C PRO A 107 -9.49 8.53 -1.00
N GLY A 108 -8.46 8.09 -0.28
CA GLY A 108 -7.94 6.73 -0.42
C GLY A 108 -7.15 6.29 0.78
N ILE A 109 -6.51 5.14 0.62
CA ILE A 109 -5.81 4.42 1.67
C ILE A 109 -4.45 4.00 1.12
N ALA A 110 -3.43 4.00 1.97
CA ALA A 110 -2.14 3.41 1.67
C ALA A 110 -1.81 2.37 2.72
N ILE A 111 -1.39 1.19 2.28
CA ILE A 111 -0.81 0.19 3.18
C ILE A 111 0.68 0.42 3.21
N GLN A 112 1.23 0.62 4.41
CA GLN A 112 2.66 0.60 4.64
C GLN A 112 3.10 -0.81 5.05
N SER A 113 4.20 -1.28 4.46
CA SER A 113 4.88 -2.52 4.81
C SER A 113 6.38 -2.37 4.65
N THR A 114 7.12 -3.47 4.76
CA THR A 114 8.53 -3.59 4.38
C THR A 114 8.69 -4.72 3.38
N PHE A 115 9.81 -4.73 2.66
CA PHE A 115 10.11 -5.79 1.69
C PHE A 115 10.01 -7.20 2.31
N ASN A 116 10.62 -7.42 3.48
CA ASN A 116 10.56 -8.70 4.18
C ASN A 116 9.12 -9.13 4.53
N TYR A 117 8.28 -8.19 4.97
CA TYR A 117 6.90 -8.51 5.33
C TYR A 117 6.01 -8.80 4.12
N LEU A 118 6.22 -8.10 3.01
CA LEU A 118 5.58 -8.47 1.74
C LEU A 118 6.03 -9.88 1.31
N LYS A 119 7.35 -10.12 1.26
CA LYS A 119 7.97 -11.38 0.86
C LYS A 119 7.44 -12.57 1.67
N SER A 120 7.41 -12.42 2.99
CA SER A 120 6.97 -13.46 3.94
C SER A 120 5.44 -13.57 4.09
N SER A 121 4.66 -12.65 3.51
CA SER A 121 3.20 -12.73 3.54
C SER A 121 2.63 -13.75 2.56
N PHE A 122 3.35 -14.07 1.48
CA PHE A 122 2.88 -15.01 0.46
C PHE A 122 2.94 -16.46 0.93
N SER A 123 1.89 -17.23 0.60
CA SER A 123 1.85 -18.68 0.82
C SER A 123 2.83 -19.44 -0.09
N ASN A 124 3.14 -20.70 0.22
CA ASN A 124 4.10 -21.50 -0.54
C ASN A 124 3.57 -22.02 -1.89
N ASP A 125 2.26 -21.88 -2.15
CA ASP A 125 1.60 -22.47 -3.33
C ASP A 125 1.76 -21.65 -4.62
N TYR A 126 2.37 -20.47 -4.54
CA TYR A 126 2.54 -19.55 -5.67
C TYR A 126 4.00 -19.09 -5.80
N ASP A 127 4.58 -19.23 -6.99
CA ASP A 127 5.93 -18.73 -7.29
C ASP A 127 5.88 -17.24 -7.64
N VAL A 128 6.06 -16.40 -6.62
CA VAL A 128 6.05 -14.94 -6.75
C VAL A 128 7.49 -14.44 -6.81
N ASN A 129 7.86 -13.77 -7.89
CA ASN A 129 9.17 -13.11 -8.00
C ASN A 129 9.01 -11.64 -7.62
N ILE A 130 9.82 -11.13 -6.70
CA ILE A 130 9.73 -9.74 -6.24
C ILE A 130 11.03 -9.00 -6.54
N GLY A 131 10.94 -7.83 -7.18
CA GLY A 131 12.13 -7.10 -7.63
C GLY A 131 11.84 -5.64 -7.97
N LYS A 132 12.89 -4.84 -7.95
CA LYS A 132 12.86 -3.41 -8.31
C LYS A 132 12.57 -3.24 -9.79
N VAL A 133 11.82 -2.20 -10.13
CA VAL A 133 11.77 -1.69 -11.49
C VAL A 133 13.00 -0.83 -11.75
N HIS A 134 13.59 -1.02 -12.91
CA HIS A 134 14.71 -0.27 -13.41
C HIS A 134 14.24 0.75 -14.45
N TYR A 135 14.97 1.85 -14.55
CA TYR A 135 14.57 2.99 -15.36
C TYR A 135 15.67 3.34 -16.36
N LEU A 136 15.33 3.36 -17.64
CA LEU A 136 16.27 3.57 -18.74
C LEU A 136 15.78 4.62 -19.73
N SER A 137 16.74 5.25 -20.40
CA SER A 137 16.47 6.19 -21.49
C SER A 137 15.97 5.41 -22.71
N GLU A 138 15.29 6.05 -23.66
CA GLU A 138 14.74 5.34 -24.82
C GLU A 138 15.84 4.73 -25.72
N GLU A 139 17.04 5.31 -25.64
CA GLU A 139 18.23 4.93 -26.38
C GLU A 139 18.97 3.73 -25.78
N ASP A 140 18.71 3.40 -24.51
CA ASP A 140 19.42 2.36 -23.78
C ASP A 140 18.67 1.01 -23.93
N PRO A 141 19.33 -0.08 -24.40
CA PRO A 141 18.66 -1.38 -24.51
C PRO A 141 18.40 -1.98 -23.12
N ILE A 142 17.27 -2.66 -22.97
CA ILE A 142 16.95 -3.50 -21.80
C ILE A 142 18.00 -4.61 -21.69
N PRO A 143 18.73 -4.71 -20.57
CA PRO A 143 19.65 -5.80 -20.33
C PRO A 143 18.89 -7.13 -20.26
N GLU A 144 19.21 -8.05 -21.17
CA GLU A 144 18.79 -9.44 -21.10
C GLU A 144 20.00 -10.29 -20.65
N PRO A 145 19.89 -11.10 -19.58
CA PRO A 145 20.87 -12.15 -19.31
C PRO A 145 20.94 -13.10 -20.51
N ALA A 146 21.95 -13.99 -20.53
CA ALA A 146 22.09 -14.96 -21.62
C ALA A 146 20.83 -15.87 -21.72
N GLY A 147 19.95 -15.55 -22.67
CA GLY A 147 18.65 -16.20 -22.89
C GLY A 147 17.46 -15.28 -22.60
N PHE A 148 16.41 -15.37 -23.44
CA PHE A 148 15.17 -14.61 -23.23
C PHE A 148 14.33 -15.22 -22.11
N ASN A 149 14.08 -14.44 -21.06
CA ASN A 149 13.20 -14.88 -19.96
C ASN A 149 11.79 -14.24 -20.01
N GLY A 150 11.58 -13.19 -20.82
CA GLY A 150 10.30 -12.49 -20.97
C GLY A 150 9.80 -11.74 -19.73
N LEU A 151 10.49 -11.83 -18.60
CA LEU A 151 10.18 -11.17 -17.34
C LEU A 151 10.84 -9.79 -17.22
N ASN A 152 11.97 -9.59 -17.91
CA ASN A 152 12.64 -8.29 -17.93
C ASN A 152 11.74 -7.19 -18.50
N ALA A 153 10.92 -7.45 -19.52
CA ALA A 153 10.01 -6.44 -20.07
C ALA A 153 9.10 -5.78 -19.01
N VAL A 154 8.80 -6.47 -17.91
CA VAL A 154 7.98 -5.94 -16.81
C VAL A 154 8.80 -5.46 -15.61
N LEU A 155 10.12 -5.40 -15.72
CA LEU A 155 11.04 -4.86 -14.72
C LEU A 155 11.78 -3.62 -15.21
N TRP A 156 11.49 -3.15 -16.43
CA TRP A 156 12.08 -1.94 -17.00
C TRP A 156 10.99 -0.96 -17.43
N LYS A 157 11.20 0.32 -17.11
CA LYS A 157 10.34 1.44 -17.48
C LYS A 157 11.16 2.58 -18.07
N ARG A 158 10.47 3.48 -18.77
CA ARG A 158 11.05 4.73 -19.26
C ARG A 158 11.50 5.60 -18.08
N LYS A 159 12.64 6.28 -18.24
CA LYS A 159 13.26 7.12 -17.20
C LYS A 159 12.33 8.18 -16.61
N SER A 160 11.37 8.68 -17.39
CA SER A 160 10.36 9.64 -16.92
C SER A 160 9.49 9.12 -15.77
N TYR A 161 9.37 7.80 -15.59
CA TYR A 161 8.59 7.16 -14.52
C TYR A 161 9.43 6.85 -13.27
N GLN A 162 10.70 7.26 -13.20
CA GLN A 162 11.58 6.95 -12.07
C GLN A 162 11.05 7.42 -10.70
N TYR A 163 10.18 8.43 -10.69
CA TYR A 163 9.53 8.93 -9.48
C TYR A 163 8.62 7.89 -8.82
N GLU A 164 8.19 6.85 -9.56
CA GLU A 164 7.36 5.78 -9.03
C GLU A 164 8.13 4.82 -8.11
N THR A 165 9.47 4.79 -8.20
CA THR A 165 10.38 3.93 -7.39
C THR A 165 9.79 2.54 -7.11
N GLU A 166 9.38 1.87 -8.19
CA GLU A 166 8.44 0.76 -8.13
C GLU A 166 9.13 -0.55 -7.71
N LEU A 167 8.48 -1.29 -6.81
CA LEU A 167 8.77 -2.67 -6.47
C LEU A 167 7.62 -3.55 -6.98
N ARG A 168 7.92 -4.57 -7.78
CA ARG A 168 6.91 -5.45 -8.35
C ARG A 168 7.00 -6.85 -7.78
N ALA A 169 5.87 -7.36 -7.34
CA ALA A 169 5.64 -8.80 -7.22
C ALA A 169 5.03 -9.30 -8.53
N VAL A 170 5.66 -10.29 -9.16
CA VAL A 170 5.33 -10.79 -10.49
C VAL A 170 5.15 -12.30 -10.43
N MET A 171 4.10 -12.78 -11.10
CA MET A 171 3.81 -14.21 -11.23
C MET A 171 3.35 -14.51 -12.65
N ILE A 172 3.81 -15.63 -13.19
CA ILE A 172 3.23 -16.23 -14.40
C ILE A 172 2.00 -17.01 -13.96
N ALA A 173 0.81 -16.52 -14.29
CA ALA A 173 -0.44 -17.14 -13.91
C ALA A 173 -0.76 -18.37 -14.77
N PRO A 174 -1.29 -19.45 -14.17
CA PRO A 174 -1.79 -20.60 -14.93
C PRO A 174 -2.90 -20.17 -15.90
N LEU A 175 -2.82 -20.66 -17.14
CA LEU A 175 -3.74 -20.32 -18.23
C LEU A 175 -5.21 -20.46 -17.82
N GLU A 176 -5.55 -21.53 -17.13
CA GLU A 176 -6.90 -21.86 -16.65
C GLU A 176 -7.47 -20.87 -15.60
N GLN A 177 -6.61 -20.13 -14.88
CA GLN A 177 -7.05 -19.16 -13.88
C GLN A 177 -7.30 -17.76 -14.47
N LEU A 178 -6.75 -17.45 -15.66
CA LEU A 178 -6.84 -16.13 -16.28
C LEU A 178 -8.18 -15.86 -16.97
N TYR A 179 -8.91 -16.88 -17.37
CA TYR A 179 -10.14 -16.73 -18.17
C TYR A 179 -11.30 -16.05 -17.43
N LYS A 180 -11.21 -15.90 -16.10
CA LYS A 180 -12.31 -15.37 -15.29
C LYS A 180 -12.16 -13.88 -14.95
N TYR A 181 -10.93 -13.35 -14.91
CA TYR A 181 -10.64 -11.98 -14.47
C TYR A 181 -9.40 -11.43 -15.18
N ASN A 182 -9.29 -10.11 -15.35
CA ASN A 182 -8.10 -9.46 -15.93
C ASN A 182 -6.89 -9.45 -14.95
N GLY A 183 -6.79 -10.44 -14.08
CA GLY A 183 -5.81 -10.58 -13.01
C GLY A 183 -6.16 -11.75 -12.07
N LEU A 184 -5.36 -11.94 -11.04
CA LEU A 184 -5.48 -13.06 -10.10
C LEU A 184 -5.37 -12.57 -8.65
N TYR A 185 -6.14 -13.16 -7.74
CA TYR A 185 -5.97 -12.93 -6.30
C TYR A 185 -4.96 -13.94 -5.76
N ILE A 186 -3.86 -13.44 -5.19
CA ILE A 186 -2.82 -14.24 -4.56
C ILE A 186 -2.99 -14.15 -3.04
N PRO A 187 -3.29 -15.27 -2.34
CA PRO A 187 -3.45 -15.27 -0.89
C PRO A 187 -2.21 -14.78 -0.15
N VAL A 188 -2.45 -13.93 0.86
CA VAL A 188 -1.42 -13.36 1.73
C VAL A 188 -1.86 -13.36 3.19
N ASN A 189 -0.90 -13.47 4.11
CA ASN A 189 -1.14 -13.23 5.53
C ASN A 189 -1.17 -11.72 5.81
N LEU A 190 -2.37 -11.16 5.98
CA LEU A 190 -2.56 -9.73 6.22
C LEU A 190 -1.97 -9.25 7.56
N ASN A 191 -1.89 -10.12 8.57
CA ASN A 191 -1.28 -9.76 9.86
C ASN A 191 0.21 -9.49 9.74
N HIS A 192 0.90 -10.22 8.84
CA HIS A 192 2.30 -9.97 8.50
C HIS A 192 2.44 -8.83 7.50
N LEU A 193 1.61 -8.79 6.45
CA LEU A 193 1.72 -7.81 5.38
C LEU A 193 1.48 -6.37 5.86
N ILE A 194 0.41 -6.12 6.62
CA ILE A 194 -0.04 -4.77 6.96
C ILE A 194 0.67 -4.30 8.22
N GLN A 195 1.54 -3.30 8.13
CA GLN A 195 2.11 -2.63 9.30
C GLN A 195 1.29 -1.40 9.69
N LYS A 196 0.92 -0.58 8.70
CA LYS A 196 0.04 0.57 8.89
C LYS A 196 -0.96 0.69 7.75
N VAL A 197 -2.13 1.23 8.08
CA VAL A 197 -3.18 1.63 7.15
C VAL A 197 -3.29 3.14 7.25
N VAL A 198 -2.74 3.84 6.26
CA VAL A 198 -2.70 5.30 6.25
C VAL A 198 -3.85 5.85 5.43
N ILE A 199 -4.62 6.77 6.01
CA ILE A 199 -5.73 7.44 5.34
C ILE A 199 -5.20 8.70 4.65
N SER A 200 -5.60 8.93 3.38
CA SER A 200 -5.11 10.05 2.58
C SER A 200 -5.28 11.42 3.27
N PRO A 201 -4.35 12.38 3.06
CA PRO A 201 -4.29 13.65 3.81
C PRO A 201 -5.58 14.49 3.79
N LYS A 202 -6.30 14.47 2.66
CA LYS A 202 -7.52 15.25 2.43
C LYS A 202 -8.80 14.42 2.53
N ALA A 203 -8.76 13.28 3.22
CA ALA A 203 -9.94 12.45 3.41
C ALA A 203 -10.98 13.18 4.27
N PRO A 204 -12.25 13.27 3.84
CA PRO A 204 -13.31 13.81 4.68
C PRO A 204 -13.59 12.88 5.86
N ARG A 205 -14.09 13.44 6.96
CA ARG A 205 -14.33 12.71 8.22
C ARG A 205 -15.09 11.39 8.04
N TRP A 206 -16.19 11.41 7.29
CA TRP A 206 -17.02 10.22 7.08
C TRP A 206 -16.22 9.08 6.43
N TYR A 207 -15.25 9.40 5.59
CA TYR A 207 -14.39 8.42 4.94
C TYR A 207 -13.44 7.80 5.96
N SER A 208 -12.84 8.61 6.83
CA SER A 208 -11.98 8.12 7.91
C SER A 208 -12.73 7.22 8.89
N GLU A 209 -13.94 7.62 9.29
CA GLU A 209 -14.82 6.81 10.15
C GLU A 209 -15.18 5.47 9.50
N LEU A 210 -15.46 5.47 8.19
CA LEU A 210 -15.72 4.26 7.44
C LEU A 210 -14.49 3.33 7.37
N VAL A 211 -13.30 3.88 7.12
CA VAL A 211 -12.04 3.11 7.11
C VAL A 211 -11.74 2.52 8.49
N LEU A 212 -11.97 3.27 9.56
CA LEU A 212 -11.81 2.77 10.92
C LEU A 212 -12.80 1.63 11.20
N SER A 213 -14.09 1.83 10.92
CA SER A 213 -15.13 0.83 11.13
C SER A 213 -14.88 -0.47 10.37
N ILE A 214 -14.48 -0.39 9.09
CA ILE A 214 -14.17 -1.60 8.33
C ILE A 214 -12.89 -2.27 8.85
N SER A 215 -11.87 -1.49 9.23
CA SER A 215 -10.63 -2.05 9.77
C SER A 215 -10.85 -2.72 11.13
N GLU A 216 -11.74 -2.19 11.97
CA GLU A 216 -12.15 -2.81 13.24
C GLU A 216 -12.78 -4.18 13.02
N ARG A 217 -13.72 -4.28 12.07
CA ARG A 217 -14.37 -5.55 11.72
C ARG A 217 -13.37 -6.65 11.33
N TYR A 218 -12.24 -6.26 10.73
CA TYR A 218 -11.17 -7.15 10.30
C TYR A 218 -9.99 -7.26 11.27
N GLY A 219 -10.05 -6.59 12.44
CA GLY A 219 -9.00 -6.67 13.46
C GLY A 219 -7.77 -5.80 13.20
N PHE A 220 -7.86 -4.79 12.33
CA PHE A 220 -6.76 -3.89 11.95
C PHE A 220 -6.91 -2.45 12.46
N HIS A 221 -7.91 -2.14 13.29
CA HIS A 221 -8.16 -0.78 13.80
C HIS A 221 -6.92 -0.11 14.42
N ASP A 222 -6.14 -0.84 15.23
CA ASP A 222 -4.92 -0.34 15.89
C ASP A 222 -3.80 0.04 14.90
N LYS A 223 -3.92 -0.34 13.61
CA LYS A 223 -2.95 -0.02 12.57
C LYS A 223 -3.38 1.18 11.72
N VAL A 224 -4.57 1.73 11.94
CA VAL A 224 -5.12 2.83 11.12
C VAL A 224 -4.62 4.18 11.65
N THR A 225 -4.01 4.97 10.77
CA THR A 225 -3.51 6.31 11.09
C THR A 225 -3.86 7.31 9.98
N PRO A 226 -4.01 8.60 10.26
CA PRO A 226 -4.08 9.60 9.21
C PRO A 226 -2.70 9.82 8.58
N SER A 227 -2.69 10.26 7.33
CA SER A 227 -1.53 10.88 6.71
C SER A 227 -1.08 12.12 7.50
N ARG A 228 0.23 12.33 7.60
CA ARG A 228 0.81 13.51 8.25
C ARG A 228 1.22 14.61 7.27
N LEU A 229 1.14 14.38 5.95
CA LEU A 229 1.50 15.37 4.93
C LEU A 229 0.78 16.71 5.06
N ASP A 230 -0.42 16.68 5.63
CA ASP A 230 -1.30 17.85 5.78
C ASP A 230 -1.25 18.47 7.18
N THR A 231 -0.42 17.92 8.07
CA THR A 231 -0.21 18.41 9.43
C THR A 231 0.69 19.64 9.41
N ASP A 232 0.29 20.71 10.11
CA ASP A 232 1.13 21.88 10.29
C ASP A 232 2.42 21.48 11.03
N PRO A 233 3.61 21.71 10.44
CA PRO A 233 4.87 21.30 11.05
C PRO A 233 5.14 21.94 12.41
N ARG A 234 4.51 23.08 12.72
CA ARG A 234 4.61 23.75 14.03
C ARG A 234 3.87 23.01 15.14
N ILE A 235 3.01 22.06 14.79
CA ILE A 235 2.15 21.29 15.70
C ILE A 235 2.73 19.87 15.94
N ILE A 236 3.73 19.46 15.15
CA ILE A 236 4.29 18.10 15.15
C ILE A 236 4.90 17.68 16.51
N ASP A 237 5.39 18.62 17.32
CA ASP A 237 6.05 18.35 18.60
C ASP A 237 5.21 18.64 19.86
N GLN A 238 3.98 19.15 19.73
CA GLN A 238 3.21 19.65 20.89
C GLN A 238 1.99 18.83 21.28
N ASN A 239 1.80 17.65 20.68
CA ASN A 239 0.47 17.06 20.57
C ASN A 239 0.35 15.59 20.98
N GLU A 240 1.27 15.07 21.78
CA GLU A 240 0.92 13.96 22.68
C GLU A 240 0.08 14.52 23.83
N LEU A 241 -1.24 14.54 23.67
CA LEU A 241 -2.13 14.78 24.79
C LEU A 241 -2.18 13.49 25.63
N SER A 242 -1.37 13.44 26.69
CA SER A 242 -1.49 12.40 27.72
C SER A 242 -2.72 12.70 28.57
N ILE A 243 -3.74 11.86 28.47
CA ILE A 243 -4.89 11.89 29.36
C ILE A 243 -4.79 10.73 30.34
N SER A 244 -5.17 10.99 31.59
CA SER A 244 -5.23 9.94 32.59
C SER A 244 -6.65 9.42 32.72
N VAL A 245 -6.80 8.12 32.53
CA VAL A 245 -8.08 7.43 32.48
C VAL A 245 -8.14 6.37 33.58
N THR A 246 -9.23 6.34 34.34
CA THR A 246 -9.48 5.28 35.32
C THR A 246 -10.45 4.26 34.74
N CYS A 247 -10.06 2.99 34.74
CA CYS A 247 -10.93 1.92 34.25
C CYS A 247 -12.09 1.67 35.25
N PRO A 248 -13.36 1.85 34.85
CA PRO A 248 -14.52 1.59 35.73
C PRO A 248 -14.65 0.11 36.14
N SER A 249 -14.04 -0.82 35.39
CA SER A 249 -14.13 -2.25 35.71
C SER A 249 -13.10 -2.75 36.72
N CYS A 250 -11.90 -2.17 36.76
CA CYS A 250 -10.83 -2.64 37.65
C CYS A 250 -10.18 -1.52 38.48
N ASN A 251 -10.66 -0.29 38.35
CA ASN A 251 -10.22 0.90 39.05
C ASN A 251 -8.72 1.25 38.87
N VAL A 252 -8.06 0.65 37.89
CA VAL A 252 -6.67 0.98 37.53
C VAL A 252 -6.66 2.28 36.72
N LYS A 253 -5.79 3.19 37.14
CA LYS A 253 -5.49 4.44 36.43
C LYS A 253 -4.37 4.18 35.42
N GLN A 254 -4.59 4.59 34.18
CA GLN A 254 -3.61 4.45 33.09
C GLN A 254 -3.48 5.77 32.34
N GLU A 255 -2.29 6.06 31.83
CA GLU A 255 -2.09 7.16 30.89
C GLU A 255 -2.34 6.68 29.46
N VAL A 256 -2.98 7.54 28.69
CA VAL A 256 -3.32 7.28 27.30
C VAL A 256 -2.87 8.48 26.49
N PHE A 257 -2.05 8.24 25.47
CA PHE A 257 -1.65 9.26 24.52
C PHE A 257 -2.71 9.34 23.43
N VAL A 258 -3.31 10.51 23.25
CA VAL A 258 -4.26 10.76 22.18
C VAL A 258 -3.53 11.49 21.06
N GLU A 259 -3.39 10.85 19.91
CA GLU A 259 -2.89 11.51 18.72
C GLU A 259 -3.99 12.37 18.07
N PRO A 260 -3.75 13.68 17.91
CA PRO A 260 -4.62 14.53 17.13
C PRO A 260 -4.46 14.25 15.61
N PHE A 261 -5.23 13.31 15.07
CA PHE A 261 -5.88 13.36 13.72
C PHE A 261 -6.24 14.80 13.21
N VAL A 262 -5.31 15.51 12.59
CA VAL A 262 -5.54 16.85 12.04
C VAL A 262 -6.73 16.86 11.06
N VAL A 263 -7.86 17.45 11.46
CA VAL A 263 -9.01 17.69 10.58
C VAL A 263 -8.81 19.05 9.89
N LYS A 264 -8.60 19.04 8.57
CA LYS A 264 -8.71 20.24 7.74
C LYS A 264 -10.19 20.61 7.59
N ASP A 265 -10.48 21.91 7.68
CA ASP A 265 -11.80 22.58 7.60
C ASP A 265 -12.61 22.73 8.90
N ALA A 266 -12.03 23.39 9.91
CA ALA A 266 -12.78 24.04 10.98
C ALA A 266 -12.59 25.57 10.92
N PRO A 267 -13.68 26.37 10.93
CA PRO A 267 -13.57 27.82 11.09
C PRO A 267 -12.98 28.16 12.47
N ASN A 268 -12.03 29.09 12.46
CA ASN A 268 -11.24 29.65 13.58
C ASN A 268 -11.70 29.30 15.03
N ASN A 269 -10.72 28.82 15.82
CA ASN A 269 -10.70 28.67 17.28
C ASN A 269 -11.53 27.51 17.90
N ALA A 270 -11.16 26.25 17.65
CA ALA A 270 -11.32 25.15 18.60
C ALA A 270 -10.42 23.94 18.23
N ARG A 271 -9.71 23.38 19.21
CA ARG A 271 -8.86 22.17 19.11
C ARG A 271 -9.63 20.96 19.67
N ILE A 272 -10.01 19.98 18.86
CA ILE A 272 -10.36 18.60 19.30
C ILE A 272 -10.21 17.69 18.10
N ILE A 273 -9.76 16.46 18.33
CA ILE A 273 -9.68 15.47 17.29
C ILE A 273 -10.27 14.13 17.72
N TYR A 274 -11.09 13.57 16.82
CA TYR A 274 -12.06 12.55 17.14
C TYR A 274 -12.58 11.74 15.95
N SER A 275 -13.03 10.49 16.17
CA SER A 275 -14.29 10.02 15.56
C SER A 275 -15.45 10.67 16.30
N ALA A 276 -16.55 11.04 15.62
CA ALA A 276 -17.72 11.74 16.18
C ALA A 276 -17.87 11.56 17.70
N ASP A 277 -17.64 12.64 18.45
CA ASP A 277 -17.80 12.75 19.91
C ASP A 277 -17.13 11.75 20.86
N ARG A 278 -16.47 10.65 20.40
CA ARG A 278 -15.92 9.59 21.27
C ARG A 278 -14.59 8.94 20.86
N PHE A 279 -13.78 8.49 21.84
CA PHE A 279 -12.53 7.73 21.66
C PHE A 279 -12.57 6.47 22.54
N THR A 280 -11.95 5.38 22.08
CA THR A 280 -11.93 4.10 22.81
C THR A 280 -10.51 3.73 23.24
N VAL A 281 -10.37 3.24 24.47
CA VAL A 281 -9.10 2.82 25.08
C VAL A 281 -9.24 1.40 25.62
N ARG A 282 -8.29 0.52 25.32
CA ARG A 282 -8.20 -0.80 25.96
C ARG A 282 -7.53 -0.68 27.33
N CYS A 283 -8.15 -1.20 28.37
CA CYS A 283 -7.56 -1.24 29.71
C CYS A 283 -6.39 -2.23 29.74
N GLN A 284 -5.21 -1.82 30.20
CA GLN A 284 -4.04 -2.70 30.25
C GLN A 284 -4.12 -3.80 31.32
N ASN A 285 -4.99 -3.63 32.33
CA ASN A 285 -5.14 -4.60 33.41
C ASN A 285 -6.26 -5.63 33.18
N CYS A 286 -7.42 -5.20 32.70
CA CYS A 286 -8.59 -6.08 32.53
C CYS A 286 -9.01 -6.28 31.07
N GLU A 287 -8.26 -5.71 30.13
CA GLU A 287 -8.45 -5.81 28.68
C GLU A 287 -9.78 -5.31 28.11
N LYS A 288 -10.67 -4.77 28.95
CA LYS A 288 -11.94 -4.17 28.49
C LYS A 288 -11.70 -2.86 27.75
N TYR A 289 -12.50 -2.63 26.73
CA TYR A 289 -12.55 -1.37 25.97
C TYR A 289 -13.41 -0.33 26.69
N LEU A 290 -12.93 0.90 26.75
CA LEU A 290 -13.54 2.05 27.41
C LEU A 290 -13.76 3.15 26.41
N THR A 291 -15.00 3.58 26.21
CA THR A 291 -15.34 4.65 25.26
C THR A 291 -15.66 5.95 26.01
N PHE A 292 -14.97 7.03 25.67
CA PHE A 292 -15.07 8.34 26.32
C PHE A 292 -15.60 9.37 25.34
N ALA A 293 -16.29 10.40 25.82
CA ALA A 293 -16.71 11.56 25.01
C ALA A 293 -15.80 12.80 25.23
N LEU A 294 -15.52 13.61 24.20
CA LEU A 294 -14.60 14.79 24.23
C LEU A 294 -15.52 15.94 23.90
N ASN A 295 -16.03 16.53 24.96
CA ASN A 295 -16.64 17.84 24.86
C ASN A 295 -15.51 18.90 24.91
N SER A 296 -15.64 19.94 24.09
CA SER A 296 -14.73 21.08 23.86
C SER A 296 -14.06 21.69 25.12
N PRO A 297 -12.93 22.41 24.96
CA PRO A 297 -11.85 22.49 25.93
C PRO A 297 -12.20 23.37 27.12
N PHE A 298 -11.55 23.09 28.26
CA PHE A 298 -11.71 23.81 29.52
C PHE A 298 -13.04 23.59 30.24
N ASN A 299 -13.32 22.35 30.65
CA ASN A 299 -13.95 22.18 31.95
C ASN A 299 -13.46 20.89 32.62
N LYS A 300 -12.66 21.12 33.67
CA LYS A 300 -12.57 20.37 34.93
C LYS A 300 -13.00 18.91 34.88
N LEU A 301 -12.03 18.04 35.16
CA LEU A 301 -12.21 16.74 35.81
C LEU A 301 -13.03 15.75 34.98
N ALA A 302 -12.39 14.65 34.60
CA ALA A 302 -13.08 13.42 34.26
C ALA A 302 -14.12 13.11 35.35
N GLN A 303 -15.39 13.42 35.09
CA GLN A 303 -16.52 12.88 35.81
C GLN A 303 -17.12 11.79 34.94
N ALA A 304 -17.30 10.65 35.60
CA ALA A 304 -17.77 9.39 35.03
C ALA A 304 -19.11 9.55 34.29
N PRO A 305 -19.46 8.62 33.38
CA PRO A 305 -20.81 8.54 32.85
C PRO A 305 -21.77 8.29 34.03
N SER A 306 -22.84 9.09 34.11
CA SER A 306 -24.03 8.72 34.88
C SER A 306 -24.67 7.48 34.26
N GLU A 307 -25.12 6.58 35.15
CA GLU A 307 -25.72 5.25 34.94
C GLU A 307 -26.59 5.07 33.68
#